data_AF-A0A3B1D3K7-F1
#
_entry.id   AF-A0A3B1D3K7-F1
#
_cell.length_a   1.000
_cell.length_b   1.000
_cell.length_c   1.000
_cell.angle_alpha   90.00
_cell.angle_beta   90.00
_cell.angle_gamma   90.00
#
_symmetry.space_group_name_H-M   'P 1'
#
loop_
_entity.id
_entity.type
_entity.pdbx_description
1 polymer ?
#
loop_
_entity_poly.entity_id
_entity_poly.type
_entity_poly.pdbx_seq_one_letter_code
_entity_poly.pdbx_strand_id
1 'polypeptide(L)' 'DKKEFYNLSEELAALHQLEFTPEIWAHASELGFSLRRKGLKIPNTDLLIAASSLIHQYPLWHRDKHFDLIAQHYPLNFY' A
#
# COMPACT_ATOMS: atom_id res chain seq x y z
N ASP A 1 11.58 -20.95 15.03
CA ASP A 1 12.43 -22.10 14.62
C ASP A 1 12.98 -21.81 13.21
N LYS A 2 14.16 -22.31 12.78
CA LYS A 2 14.63 -22.11 11.39
C LYS A 2 13.65 -22.70 10.37
N LYS A 3 12.97 -23.80 10.70
CA LYS A 3 11.94 -24.42 9.84
C LYS A 3 10.79 -23.46 9.53
N GLU A 4 10.31 -22.75 10.55
CA GLU A 4 9.23 -21.76 10.42
C GLU A 4 9.62 -20.61 9.50
N PHE A 5 10.86 -20.12 9.61
CA PHE A 5 11.39 -19.09 8.71
C PHE A 5 11.39 -19.55 7.25
N TYR A 6 11.86 -20.77 6.96
CA TYR A 6 11.89 -21.29 5.59
C TYR A 6 10.48 -21.45 5.01
N ASN A 7 9.55 -22.00 5.79
CA ASN A 7 8.16 -22.12 5.36
C ASN A 7 7.57 -20.75 4.98
N LEU A 8 7.73 -19.74 5.85
CA LEU A 8 7.24 -18.39 5.56
C LEU A 8 7.95 -17.76 4.35
N SER A 9 9.25 -17.99 4.20
CA SER A 9 10.01 -17.47 3.05
C SER A 9 9.54 -18.09 1.74
N GLU A 10 9.22 -19.38 1.71
CA GLU A 10 8.69 -20.05 0.51
C GLU A 10 7.28 -19.55 0.17
N GLU A 11 6.42 -19.38 1.18
CA GLU A 11 5.08 -18.83 1.02
C GLU A 11 5.13 -17.41 0.42
N LEU A 12 5.99 -16.53 0.94
CA LEU A 12 6.16 -15.18 0.43
C LEU A 12 6.80 -15.16 -0.98
N ALA A 13 7.74 -16.05 -1.25
CA ALA A 13 8.39 -16.15 -2.56
C ALA A 13 7.44 -16.61 -3.67
N ALA A 14 6.37 -17.34 -3.33
CA ALA A 14 5.33 -17.76 -4.26
C ALA A 14 4.36 -16.63 -4.65
N LEU A 15 4.32 -15.52 -3.90
CA LEU A 15 3.48 -14.36 -4.21
C LEU A 15 4.10 -13.52 -5.33
N HIS A 16 3.25 -12.85 -6.11
CA HIS A 16 3.71 -11.86 -7.07
C HIS A 16 4.28 -10.63 -6.32
N GLN A 17 5.59 -10.41 -6.47
CA GLN A 17 6.29 -9.32 -5.81
C GLN A 17 6.26 -8.06 -6.69
N LEU A 18 5.65 -7.00 -6.17
CA LEU A 18 5.61 -5.70 -6.84
C LEU A 18 6.88 -4.90 -6.55
N GLU A 19 7.46 -4.33 -7.60
CA GLU A 19 8.57 -3.40 -7.45
C GLU A 19 8.06 -1.99 -7.09
N PHE A 20 8.63 -1.39 -6.04
CA PHE A 20 8.36 0.00 -5.69
C PHE A 20 9.22 0.95 -6.52
N THR A 21 8.74 1.26 -7.72
CA THR A 21 9.41 2.15 -8.67
C THR A 21 9.45 3.61 -8.17
N PRO A 22 10.38 4.46 -8.68
CA PRO A 22 10.42 5.88 -8.33
C PRO A 22 9.10 6.63 -8.53
N GLU A 23 8.30 6.21 -9.52
CA GLU A 23 6.95 6.75 -9.78
C GLU A 23 6.02 6.50 -8.59
N ILE A 24 6.04 5.29 -8.01
CA ILE A 24 5.23 4.95 -6.82
C ILE A 24 5.65 5.81 -5.62
N TRP A 25 6.96 6.01 -5.42
CA TRP A 25 7.47 6.86 -4.33
C TRP A 25 7.06 8.33 -4.47
N ALA A 26 7.11 8.86 -5.70
CA ALA A 26 6.65 10.21 -6.00
C ALA A 26 5.14 10.32 -5.74
N HIS A 27 4.36 9.37 -6.24
CA HIS A 27 2.91 9.36 -6.07
C HIS A 27 2.49 9.24 -4.60
N ALA A 28 3.18 8.43 -3.79
CA ALA A 28 2.94 8.33 -2.35
C ALA A 28 3.21 9.67 -1.63
N SER A 29 4.22 10.42 -2.08
CA SER A 29 4.55 11.74 -1.55
C SER A 29 3.45 12.76 -1.86
N GLU A 30 2.93 12.76 -3.09
CA GLU A 30 1.80 13.59 -3.51
C GLU A 30 0.52 13.24 -2.74
N LEU A 31 0.24 11.94 -2.60
CA LEU A 31 -0.88 11.40 -1.85
C LEU A 31 -0.84 11.91 -0.40
N GLY A 32 0.31 11.74 0.27
CA GLY A 32 0.53 12.17 1.64
C GLY A 32 0.40 13.69 1.82
N PHE A 33 0.97 14.47 0.90
CA PHE A 33 0.85 15.94 0.91
C PHE A 33 -0.62 16.39 0.82
N SER A 34 -1.37 15.82 -0.13
CA SER A 34 -2.78 16.13 -0.35
C SER A 34 -3.66 15.73 0.85
N LEU A 35 -3.48 14.53 1.40
CA LEU A 35 -4.24 14.05 2.55
C LEU A 35 -3.94 14.85 3.83
N ARG A 36 -2.67 15.23 4.06
CA ARG A 36 -2.30 16.07 5.21
C ARG A 36 -2.99 17.43 5.20
N ARG A 37 -3.15 18.05 4.03
CA ARG A 37 -3.89 19.31 3.88
C ARG A 37 -5.39 19.18 4.15
N LYS A 38 -5.92 17.95 4.13
CA LYS A 38 -7.28 17.61 4.53
C LYS A 38 -7.38 17.19 6.00
N GLY A 39 -6.29 17.32 6.77
CA GLY A 39 -6.24 16.93 8.18
C GLY A 39 -5.97 15.44 8.44
N LEU A 40 -5.73 14.65 7.38
CA LEU A 40 -5.49 13.21 7.48
C LEU A 40 -3.98 12.93 7.59
N LYS A 41 -3.58 12.30 8.69
CA LYS A 41 -2.20 11.83 8.89
C LYS A 41 -2.15 10.31 8.67
N ILE A 42 -1.69 9.91 7.50
CA ILE A 42 -1.53 8.51 7.10
C ILE A 42 -0.05 8.10 7.24
N PRO A 43 0.28 6.91 7.78
CA PRO A 43 1.63 6.37 7.79
C PRO A 43 2.25 6.28 6.39
N ASN A 44 3.56 6.52 6.28
CA ASN A 44 4.24 6.53 4.98
C ASN A 44 4.18 5.18 4.25
N THR A 45 4.19 4.06 5.00
CA THR A 45 4.06 2.71 4.43
C THR A 45 2.69 2.50 3.79
N ASP A 46 1.62 2.98 4.42
CA ASP A 46 0.26 2.84 3.92
C ASP A 46 0.06 3.74 2.69
N LEU A 47 0.67 4.93 2.67
CA LEU A 47 0.72 5.78 1.48
C LEU A 47 1.42 5.07 0.31
N LEU A 48 2.50 4.34 0.58
CA LEU A 48 3.26 3.63 -0.45
C LEU A 48 2.46 2.46 -1.04
N ILE A 49 1.81 1.68 -0.18
CA ILE A 49 0.92 0.57 -0.58
C ILE A 49 -0.27 1.12 -1.38
N ALA A 50 -0.92 2.19 -0.91
CA ALA A 50 -2.03 2.82 -1.61
C ALA A 50 -1.59 3.38 -2.97
N ALA A 51 -0.43 4.02 -3.05
CA ALA A 51 0.11 4.53 -4.31
C ALA A 51 0.37 3.41 -5.32
N SER A 52 0.97 2.30 -4.88
CA SER A 52 1.18 1.11 -5.71
C SER A 52 -0.15 0.55 -6.24
N SER A 53 -1.16 0.42 -5.38
CA SER A 53 -2.50 -0.02 -5.77
C SER A 53 -3.16 0.91 -6.78
N LEU A 54 -3.07 2.23 -6.59
CA LEU A 54 -3.66 3.22 -7.50
C LEU A 54 -3.00 3.19 -8.89
N ILE A 55 -1.66 3.14 -8.94
CA ILE A 55 -0.92 3.11 -10.21
C ILE A 55 -1.21 1.84 -11.00
N HIS A 56 -1.20 0.69 -10.33
CA HIS A 56 -1.42 -0.60 -10.99
C HIS A 56 -2.89 -1.01 -11.08
N GLN A 57 -3.80 -0.23 -10.49
CA GLN A 57 -5.23 -0.53 -10.37
C GLN A 57 -5.52 -1.87 -9.69
N TYR A 58 -4.61 -2.32 -8.82
CA TYR A 58 -4.78 -3.58 -8.10
C TYR A 58 -5.66 -3.40 -6.87
N PRO A 59 -6.62 -4.31 -6.63
CA PRO A 59 -7.39 -4.31 -5.38
C PRO A 59 -6.49 -4.61 -4.18
N LEU A 60 -6.75 -3.92 -3.07
CA LEU A 60 -6.07 -4.12 -1.78
C LEU A 60 -6.90 -5.03 -0.88
N TRP A 61 -6.22 -6.01 -0.29
CA TRP A 61 -6.75 -6.74 0.85
C TRP A 61 -6.15 -6.14 2.13
N HIS A 62 -7.00 -5.58 3.01
CA HIS A 62 -6.52 -4.91 4.22
C HIS A 62 -7.50 -5.09 5.39
N ARG A 63 -7.01 -4.75 6.59
CA ARG A 63 -7.80 -4.57 7.82
C ARG A 63 -7.41 -3.31 8.58
N ASP A 64 -6.81 -2.35 7.88
CA ASP A 64 -6.39 -1.06 8.44
C ASP A 64 -7.32 0.06 7.95
N LYS A 65 -7.85 0.84 8.90
CA LYS A 65 -8.73 2.00 8.66
C LYS A 65 -8.07 3.12 7.83
N HIS A 66 -6.74 3.16 7.75
CA HIS A 66 -6.05 4.15 6.95
C HIS A 66 -6.42 4.03 5.47
N PHE A 67 -6.58 2.81 4.95
CA PHE A 67 -6.99 2.61 3.56
C PHE A 67 -8.45 3.05 3.32
N ASP A 68 -9.34 2.84 4.29
CA ASP A 68 -10.70 3.38 4.24
C ASP A 68 -10.71 4.91 4.17
N LEU A 69 -9.85 5.58 4.95
CA LEU A 69 -9.70 7.03 4.93
C LEU A 69 -9.13 7.53 3.59
N ILE A 70 -8.20 6.80 2.98
CA ILE A 70 -7.67 7.13 1.65
C ILE A 70 -8.77 6.96 0.60
N ALA A 71 -9.57 5.89 0.67
CA ALA A 71 -10.64 5.58 -0.27
C ALA A 71 -11.76 6.63 -0.32
N GLN A 72 -11.93 7.42 0.74
CA GLN A 72 -12.84 8.58 0.75
C GLN A 72 -12.40 9.71 -0.19
N HIS A 73 -11.14 9.69 -0.64
CA HIS A 73 -10.55 10.74 -1.46
C HIS A 73 -9.92 10.25 -2.77
N TYR A 74 -9.61 8.95 -2.86
CA TYR A 74 -8.96 8.31 -4.01
C TYR A 74 -9.64 6.99 -4.33
N PRO A 75 -9.67 6.55 -5.59
CA PRO A 75 -10.38 5.35 -6.01
C PRO A 75 -9.57 4.08 -5.69
N LEU A 76 -9.40 3.76 -4.40
CA LEU A 76 -8.87 2.46 -4.01
C LEU A 76 -9.91 1.37 -4.23
N ASN A 77 -9.49 0.28 -4.87
CA ASN A 77 -10.28 -0.93 -5.00
C ASN A 77 -9.94 -1.87 -3.84
N PHE A 78 -10.94 -2.53 -3.28
CA PHE A 78 -10.77 -3.53 -2.22
C PHE A 78 -11.28 -4.90 -2.70
N TYR A 79 -10.72 -5.96 -2.12
CA TYR A 79 -11.25 -7.33 -2.26
C TYR A 79 -12.46 -7.55 -1.34
#